data_AF-A0A9Q0UR46-F1
#
_entry.id   AF-A0A9Q0UR46-F1
#
_cell.length_a   1.000
_cell.length_b   1.000
_cell.length_c   1.000
_cell.angle_alpha   90.00
_cell.angle_beta   90.00
_cell.angle_gamma   90.00
#
_symmetry.space_group_name_H-M   'P 1'
#
loop_
_entity.id
_entity.type
_entity.pdbx_description
1 polymer ?
#
loop_
_entity_poly.entity_id
_entity_poly.type
_entity_poly.pdbx_seq_one_letter_code
_entity_poly.pdbx_strand_id
1 'polypeptide(L)'
;MIRGTDGRFKVVSWHDAFAVVAEIAHQVKPEEIVGIAESMMALKDFLNKMGSNNVWCEGNGPSPNADLRSGYIMNCGINGLENADVFLLVGAQPRVEAAMVNARIRETALVLKL
;
A
#
# COMPACT_ATOMS: atom_id res chain seq x y z
N MET A 1 19.18 -11.06 -9.05
CA MET A 1 19.19 -12.20 -10.00
C MET A 1 18.53 -11.75 -11.29
N ILE A 2 18.94 -12.27 -12.45
CA ILE A 2 18.28 -12.03 -13.75
C ILE A 2 17.77 -13.34 -14.33
N ARG A 3 16.78 -13.29 -15.22
CA ARG A 3 16.27 -14.50 -15.88
C ARG A 3 17.17 -14.90 -17.05
N GLY A 4 17.69 -16.12 -17.02
CA GLY A 4 18.47 -16.70 -18.11
C GLY A 4 17.60 -17.13 -19.28
N THR A 5 18.23 -17.49 -20.41
CA THR A 5 17.57 -18.05 -21.60
C THR A 5 16.85 -19.37 -21.32
N ASP A 6 17.30 -20.10 -20.30
CA ASP A 6 16.68 -21.30 -19.73
C ASP A 6 15.47 -21.01 -18.83
N GLY A 7 15.10 -19.74 -18.67
CA GLY A 7 13.96 -19.29 -17.89
C GLY A 7 14.19 -19.28 -16.37
N ARG A 8 15.34 -19.76 -15.89
CA ARG A 8 15.72 -19.81 -14.47
C ARG A 8 16.47 -18.54 -14.05
N PHE A 9 16.45 -18.26 -12.74
CA PHE A 9 17.20 -17.14 -12.19
C PHE A 9 18.69 -17.45 -12.10
N LYS A 10 19.51 -16.50 -12.54
CA LYS A 10 20.97 -16.52 -12.43
C LYS A 10 21.43 -15.43 -11.48
N VAL A 11 22.35 -15.78 -10.60
CA VAL A 11 23.02 -14.82 -9.71
C VAL A 11 23.94 -13.95 -10.55
N VAL A 12 23.87 -12.64 -10.32
CA VAL A 12 24.65 -11.62 -11.02
C VAL A 12 25.04 -10.53 -10.04
N SER A 13 25.97 -9.66 -10.44
CA SER A 13 26.31 -8.48 -9.66
C SER A 13 25.14 -7.48 -9.62
N TRP A 14 25.18 -6.55 -8.66
CA TRP A 14 24.22 -5.43 -8.62
C TRP A 14 24.30 -4.56 -9.88
N HIS A 15 25.51 -4.33 -10.38
CA HIS A 15 25.73 -3.56 -11.60
C HIS A 15 24.97 -4.16 -12.78
N ASP A 16 25.12 -5.47 -13.01
CA ASP A 16 24.49 -6.15 -14.15
C ASP A 16 22.96 -6.20 -13.99
N ALA A 17 22.47 -6.39 -12.77
CA ALA A 17 21.04 -6.38 -12.50
C ALA A 17 20.41 -5.01 -12.82
N PHE A 18 21.02 -3.92 -12.35
CA PHE A 18 20.51 -2.57 -12.62
C PHE A 18 20.69 -2.15 -14.08
N ALA A 19 21.77 -2.56 -14.75
CA ALA A 19 21.99 -2.29 -16.16
C ALA A 19 20.85 -2.87 -17.01
N VAL A 20 20.46 -4.13 -16.75
CA VAL A 20 19.33 -4.78 -17.45
C VAL A 20 18.01 -4.06 -17.17
N VAL A 21 17.73 -3.68 -15.91
CA VAL A 21 16.51 -2.94 -15.57
C VAL A 21 16.46 -1.59 -16.28
N ALA A 22 17.57 -0.85 -16.30
CA ALA A 22 17.66 0.44 -16.96
C ALA A 22 17.52 0.33 -18.48
N GLU A 23 18.11 -0.69 -19.11
CA GLU A 23 17.97 -0.95 -20.53
C GLU A 23 16.49 -1.14 -20.92
N ILE A 24 15.79 -2.04 -20.22
CA ILE A 24 14.37 -2.31 -20.48
C ILE A 24 13.51 -1.08 -20.18
N ALA A 25 13.78 -0.38 -19.08
CA ALA A 25 13.02 0.82 -18.70
C ALA A 25 13.09 1.94 -19.75
N HIS A 26 14.20 2.05 -20.49
CA HIS A 26 14.33 3.02 -21.60
C HIS A 26 13.71 2.55 -22.92
N GLN A 27 13.45 1.25 -23.08
CA GLN A 27 12.85 0.68 -24.30
C GLN A 27 11.31 0.64 -24.26
N VAL A 28 10.73 0.69 -23.06
CA VAL A 28 9.28 0.61 -22.82
C VAL A 28 8.67 2.01 -22.82
N LYS A 29 7.41 2.14 -23.25
CA LYS A 29 6.73 3.43 -23.23
C LYS A 29 6.37 3.84 -21.79
N PRO A 30 6.44 5.14 -21.45
CA PRO A 30 6.14 5.59 -20.08
C PRO A 30 4.78 5.09 -19.55
N GLU A 31 3.74 5.09 -20.37
CA GLU A 31 2.39 4.64 -20.00
C GLU A 31 2.28 3.15 -19.65
N GLU A 32 3.24 2.33 -20.07
CA GLU A 32 3.28 0.89 -19.80
C GLU A 32 4.03 0.57 -18.49
N ILE A 33 4.75 1.53 -17.93
CA ILE A 33 5.51 1.35 -16.69
C ILE A 33 4.57 1.49 -15.49
N VAL A 34 4.53 0.46 -14.64
CA VAL A 34 3.73 0.41 -13.41
C VAL A 34 4.62 0.13 -12.21
N GLY A 35 4.36 0.81 -11.08
CA GLY A 35 5.13 0.66 -9.85
C GLY A 35 4.29 0.17 -8.68
N ILE A 36 4.72 -0.96 -8.07
CA ILE A 36 4.16 -1.54 -6.85
C ILE A 36 5.34 -1.85 -5.91
N ALA A 37 5.51 -1.11 -4.81
CA ALA A 37 6.54 -1.39 -3.79
C ALA A 37 6.26 -0.70 -2.45
N GLU A 38 6.92 -1.18 -1.38
CA GLU A 38 6.88 -0.61 -0.03
C GLU A 38 7.62 0.75 0.08
N SER A 39 8.71 0.94 -0.69
CA SER A 39 9.47 2.21 -0.73
C SER A 39 8.80 3.23 -1.66
N MET A 40 7.56 3.58 -1.33
CA MET A 40 6.62 4.28 -2.21
C MET A 40 7.09 5.65 -2.72
N MET A 41 7.75 6.45 -1.86
CA MET A 41 8.16 7.81 -2.25
C MET A 41 9.24 7.78 -3.33
N ALA A 42 10.31 7.02 -3.11
CA ALA A 42 11.40 6.90 -4.08
C ALA A 42 10.91 6.29 -5.40
N LEU A 43 10.03 5.29 -5.32
CA LEU A 43 9.43 4.68 -6.51
C LEU A 43 8.53 5.67 -7.28
N LYS A 44 7.68 6.42 -6.58
CA LYS A 44 6.84 7.45 -7.19
C LYS A 44 7.68 8.50 -7.91
N ASP A 45 8.70 9.03 -7.25
CA ASP A 45 9.60 10.02 -7.86
C ASP A 45 10.35 9.45 -9.07
N PHE A 46 10.78 8.19 -9.00
CA PHE A 46 11.44 7.50 -10.10
C PHE A 46 10.52 7.35 -11.32
N LEU A 47 9.30 6.84 -11.15
CA LEU A 47 8.34 6.65 -12.24
C LEU A 47 7.92 7.98 -12.85
N ASN A 48 7.66 9.00 -12.02
CA ASN A 48 7.30 10.33 -12.50
C ASN A 48 8.41 10.92 -13.39
N LYS A 49 9.68 10.71 -13.03
CA LYS A 49 10.83 11.13 -13.88
C LYS A 49 10.92 10.34 -15.18
N MET A 50 10.47 9.09 -15.20
CA MET A 50 10.34 8.27 -16.41
C MET A 50 9.09 8.63 -17.24
N GLY A 51 8.28 9.59 -16.80
CA GLY A 51 7.06 10.02 -17.48
C GLY A 51 5.81 9.20 -17.16
N SER A 52 5.87 8.30 -16.18
CA SER A 52 4.74 7.48 -15.72
C SER A 52 4.15 7.99 -14.41
N ASN A 53 2.82 8.06 -14.32
CA ASN A 53 2.09 8.32 -13.08
C ASN A 53 1.42 7.04 -12.51
N ASN A 54 1.73 5.87 -13.07
CA ASN A 54 1.08 4.60 -12.74
C ASN A 54 1.74 3.95 -11.51
N VAL A 55 1.58 4.58 -10.35
CA VAL A 55 2.06 4.06 -9.06
C VAL A 55 0.91 3.92 -8.09
N TRP A 56 0.77 2.76 -7.46
CA TRP A 56 -0.24 2.52 -6.44
C TRP A 56 0.23 1.52 -5.38
N CYS A 57 -0.47 1.52 -4.24
CA CYS A 57 -0.26 0.53 -3.18
C CYS A 57 -1.05 -0.75 -3.50
N GLU A 58 -0.50 -1.89 -3.11
CA GLU A 58 -1.24 -3.15 -3.12
C GLU A 58 -2.48 -3.03 -2.21
N GLY A 59 -3.65 -3.44 -2.73
CA GLY A 59 -4.93 -3.43 -1.98
C GLY A 59 -5.86 -2.23 -2.23
N ASN A 60 -5.37 -1.09 -2.72
CA ASN A 60 -6.23 0.09 -2.98
C ASN A 60 -6.79 0.15 -4.40
N GLY A 61 -6.26 -0.66 -5.33
CA GLY A 61 -6.63 -0.61 -6.75
C GLY A 61 -6.17 0.67 -7.46
N PRO A 62 -6.57 0.86 -8.74
CA PRO A 62 -6.27 2.09 -9.47
C PRO A 62 -7.11 3.26 -8.94
N SER A 63 -6.46 4.41 -8.73
CA SER A 63 -7.10 5.70 -8.43
C SER A 63 -7.97 5.74 -7.15
N PRO A 64 -7.44 5.42 -5.96
CA PRO A 64 -8.15 5.68 -4.72
C PRO A 64 -8.43 7.18 -4.55
N ASN A 65 -9.58 7.54 -3.98
CA ASN A 65 -9.86 8.93 -3.60
C ASN A 65 -8.98 9.31 -2.38
N ALA A 66 -7.78 9.80 -2.69
CA ALA A 66 -6.76 10.14 -1.70
C ALA A 66 -6.55 11.66 -1.54
N ASP A 67 -7.37 12.48 -2.20
CA ASP A 67 -7.28 13.95 -2.16
C ASP A 67 -7.56 14.49 -0.76
N LEU A 68 -8.63 13.97 -0.14
CA LEU A 68 -9.00 14.31 1.23
C LEU A 68 -8.58 13.20 2.17
N ARG A 69 -7.65 13.52 3.07
CA ARG A 69 -7.13 12.57 4.07
C ARG A 69 -8.23 11.93 4.92
N SER A 70 -9.32 12.65 5.19
CA SER A 70 -10.48 12.15 5.94
C SER A 70 -11.17 10.95 5.30
N GLY A 71 -10.97 10.71 4.00
CA GLY A 71 -11.59 9.61 3.26
C GLY A 71 -10.99 8.22 3.52
N TYR A 72 -9.76 8.14 4.06
CA TYR A 72 -9.07 6.86 4.27
C TYR A 72 -8.46 6.69 5.67
N ILE A 73 -8.71 7.63 6.58
CA ILE A 73 -8.27 7.53 7.98
C ILE A 73 -9.43 7.21 8.92
N MET A 74 -9.11 6.69 10.09
CA MET A 74 -10.02 6.66 11.22
C MET A 74 -10.11 8.06 11.85
N ASN A 75 -11.11 8.84 11.45
CA ASN A 75 -11.26 10.26 11.82
C ASN A 75 -11.37 10.50 13.33
N CYS A 76 -11.98 9.60 14.10
CA CYS A 76 -12.07 9.71 15.56
C CYS A 76 -10.76 9.38 16.29
N GLY A 77 -9.79 8.79 15.61
CA GLY A 77 -8.62 8.18 16.25
C GLY A 77 -8.96 6.92 17.05
N ILE A 78 -7.96 6.09 17.32
CA ILE A 78 -8.16 4.80 18.02
C ILE A 78 -8.63 5.04 19.48
N ASN A 79 -8.06 6.03 20.17
CA ASN A 79 -8.48 6.37 21.54
C ASN A 79 -9.89 7.00 21.56
N GLY A 80 -10.33 7.63 20.48
CA GLY A 80 -11.67 8.22 20.40
C GLY A 80 -12.79 7.19 20.40
N LEU A 81 -12.48 5.92 20.15
CA LEU A 81 -13.44 4.82 20.23
C LEU A 81 -14.04 4.67 21.63
N GLU A 82 -13.31 5.08 22.67
CA GLU A 82 -13.76 5.00 24.06
C GLU A 82 -14.93 5.92 24.39
N ASN A 83 -15.17 6.95 23.58
CA ASN A 83 -16.27 7.90 23.75
C ASN A 83 -17.52 7.54 22.93
N ALA A 84 -17.50 6.41 22.20
CA ALA A 84 -18.60 6.03 21.32
C ALA A 84 -19.65 5.21 22.07
N ASP A 85 -20.91 5.63 21.98
CA ASP A 85 -22.05 4.87 22.53
C ASP A 85 -22.47 3.71 21.62
N VAL A 86 -22.28 3.87 20.31
CA VAL A 86 -22.70 2.92 19.28
C VAL A 86 -21.64 2.78 18.21
N PHE A 87 -21.39 1.55 17.77
CA PHE A 87 -20.52 1.22 16.64
C PHE A 87 -21.34 0.64 15.49
N LEU A 88 -21.12 1.16 14.27
CA LEU A 88 -21.57 0.56 13.02
C LEU A 88 -20.36 0.09 12.23
N LEU A 89 -20.24 -1.23 12.02
CA LEU A 89 -19.17 -1.84 11.22
C LEU A 89 -19.74 -2.25 9.86
N VAL A 90 -19.26 -1.64 8.78
CA VAL A 90 -19.73 -1.91 7.42
C VAL A 90 -18.65 -2.66 6.65
N GLY A 91 -18.90 -3.93 6.32
CA GLY A 91 -17.99 -4.74 5.52
C GLY A 91 -16.59 -4.98 6.11
N ALA A 92 -16.36 -4.63 7.38
CA ALA A 92 -15.08 -4.73 8.06
C ALA A 92 -15.09 -5.85 9.10
N GLN A 93 -13.97 -6.57 9.24
CA GLN A 93 -13.75 -7.54 10.32
C GLN A 93 -12.54 -7.13 11.18
N PRO A 94 -12.70 -6.16 12.12
CA PRO A 94 -11.58 -5.60 12.90
C PRO A 94 -10.80 -6.64 13.72
N ARG A 95 -11.44 -7.77 14.09
CA ARG A 95 -10.76 -8.88 14.78
C ARG A 95 -9.60 -9.46 13.95
N VAL A 96 -9.69 -9.42 12.63
CA VAL A 96 -8.69 -9.99 11.71
C VAL A 96 -7.82 -8.88 11.11
N GLU A 97 -8.44 -7.80 10.64
CA GLU A 97 -7.77 -6.73 9.89
C GLU A 97 -7.00 -5.76 10.80
N ALA A 98 -7.51 -5.46 12.00
CA ALA A 98 -6.99 -4.42 12.88
C ALA A 98 -7.20 -4.77 14.37
N ALA A 99 -6.48 -5.78 14.86
CA ALA A 99 -6.72 -6.36 16.19
C ALA A 99 -6.73 -5.35 17.35
N MET A 100 -5.89 -4.30 17.29
CA MET A 100 -5.87 -3.24 18.30
C MET A 100 -7.14 -2.36 18.29
N VAL A 101 -7.71 -2.09 17.11
CA VAL A 101 -9.00 -1.40 16.98
C VAL A 101 -10.11 -2.25 17.60
N ASN A 102 -10.13 -3.54 17.30
CA ASN A 102 -11.10 -4.47 17.89
C ASN A 102 -10.97 -4.57 19.42
N ALA A 103 -9.74 -4.56 19.94
CA ALA A 103 -9.51 -4.57 21.38
C ALA A 103 -10.13 -3.34 22.07
N ARG A 104 -10.00 -2.15 21.48
CA ARG A 104 -10.62 -0.92 21.99
C ARG A 104 -12.14 -0.94 21.92
N ILE A 105 -12.72 -1.38 20.80
CA ILE A 105 -14.18 -1.54 20.67
C ILE A 105 -14.69 -2.47 21.79
N ARG A 106 -13.99 -3.59 22.04
CA ARG A 106 -14.36 -4.54 23.09
C ARG A 106 -14.25 -3.94 24.49
N GLU A 107 -13.21 -3.16 24.76
CA GLU A 107 -13.03 -2.45 26.03
C GLU A 107 -14.18 -1.48 26.28
N THR A 108 -14.48 -0.60 25.32
CA THR A 108 -15.59 0.37 25.43
C THR A 108 -16.93 -0.32 25.67
N ALA A 109 -17.21 -1.40 24.92
CA ALA A 109 -18.44 -2.18 25.07
C ALA A 109 -18.57 -2.92 26.41
N LEU A 110 -17.46 -3.14 27.14
CA LEU A 110 -17.49 -3.71 28.49
C LEU A 110 -17.63 -2.64 29.56
N VAL A 111 -17.00 -1.47 29.39
CA VAL A 111 -17.07 -0.36 30.35
C VAL A 111 -18.47 0.27 30.38
N LEU A 112 -19.12 0.43 29.23
CA LEU A 112 -20.49 0.98 29.12
C LEU A 112 -21.59 0.02 29.61
N LYS A 113 -21.25 -1.20 30.04
CA LYS A 113 -22.21 -2.21 30.55
C LYS A 113 -22.39 -2.19 32.07
N LEU A 114 -21.81 -1.21 32.76
CA LEU A 114 -22.03 -0.92 34.19
C LEU A 114 -22.85 0.36 34.35
#